data_AF-A0A348XFL2-F1
#
_entry.id   AF-A0A348XFL2-F1
#
_cell.length_a   1.000
_cell.length_b   1.000
_cell.length_c   1.000
_cell.angle_alpha   90.00
_cell.angle_beta   90.00
_cell.angle_gamma   90.00
#
_symmetry.space_group_name_H-M   'P 1'
#
loop_
_entity.id
_entity.type
_entity.pdbx_description
1 polymer ?
#
loop_
_entity_poly.entity_id
_entity_poly.type
_entity_poly.pdbx_seq_one_letter_code
_entity_poly.pdbx_strand_id
1 'polypeptide(L)'
;MEACLSPSSQAVKAYELAENGLVTPEFRIVPIFNGLQLYDPEANPGESKNLAHQHPEKVATLTKRHTIWRAKMANPIKGKGRK
;
A
#
# COMPACT_ATOMS: atom_id res chain seq x y z
N MET A 1 14.94 -15.57 -18.86
CA MET A 1 13.47 -15.39 -18.95
C MET A 1 13.10 -14.29 -17.97
N GLU A 2 13.12 -13.02 -18.40
CA GLU A 2 12.67 -11.89 -17.57
C GLU A 2 11.18 -11.70 -17.80
N ALA A 3 10.36 -12.02 -16.80
CA ALA A 3 8.96 -11.66 -16.80
C ALA A 3 8.85 -10.18 -16.40
N CYS A 4 8.68 -9.30 -17.39
CA CYS A 4 8.22 -7.93 -17.18
C CYS A 4 6.79 -8.00 -16.61
N LEU A 5 6.65 -8.02 -15.29
CA LEU A 5 5.39 -7.79 -14.60
C LEU A 5 5.03 -6.31 -14.77
N SER A 6 4.38 -5.99 -15.88
CA SER A 6 3.77 -4.66 -16.07
C SER A 6 2.69 -4.49 -14.99
N PRO A 7 2.70 -3.41 -14.19
CA PRO A 7 1.69 -3.21 -13.16
C PRO A 7 0.34 -2.98 -13.83
N SER A 8 -0.53 -4.00 -13.77
CA SER A 8 -1.94 -3.84 -14.10
C SER A 8 -2.54 -2.83 -13.12
N SER A 9 -3.20 -1.79 -13.64
CA SER A 9 -3.88 -0.76 -12.86
C SER A 9 -5.39 -0.92 -13.00
N GLN A 10 -6.12 -0.93 -11.89
CA GLN A 10 -7.57 -0.89 -11.89
C GLN A 10 -8.05 0.53 -11.54
N ALA A 11 -8.98 1.05 -12.32
CA ALA A 11 -9.63 2.32 -12.03
C ALA A 11 -10.74 2.13 -10.99
N VAL A 12 -10.69 2.89 -9.90
CA VAL A 12 -11.74 2.92 -8.89
C VAL A 12 -12.36 4.32 -8.79
N LYS A 13 -13.60 4.37 -8.30
CA LYS A 13 -14.31 5.63 -8.01
C LYS A 13 -13.99 6.06 -6.58
N ALA A 14 -13.46 7.26 -6.42
CA ALA A 14 -13.19 7.89 -5.13
C ALA A 14 -14.14 9.08 -4.91
N TYR A 15 -14.51 9.29 -3.65
CA TYR A 15 -15.29 10.45 -3.21
C TYR A 15 -14.41 11.69 -3.15
N GLU A 16 -15.01 12.84 -3.42
CA GLU A 16 -14.37 14.14 -3.31
C GLU A 16 -15.25 15.07 -2.47
N LEU A 17 -14.63 15.99 -1.74
CA LEU A 17 -15.34 16.96 -0.90
C LEU A 17 -15.39 18.30 -1.62
N ALA A 18 -16.57 18.89 -1.71
CA ALA A 18 -16.75 20.26 -2.16
C ALA A 18 -16.26 21.26 -1.10
N GLU A 19 -16.16 22.54 -1.47
CA GLU A 19 -15.72 23.62 -0.57
C GLU A 19 -16.58 23.74 0.70
N ASN A 20 -17.85 23.32 0.63
CA ASN A 20 -18.77 23.28 1.77
C ASN A 20 -18.57 22.06 2.69
N GLY A 21 -17.59 21.20 2.40
CA GLY A 21 -17.29 19.98 3.15
C GLY A 21 -18.23 18.80 2.87
N LEU A 22 -19.16 18.92 1.92
CA LEU A 22 -20.04 17.83 1.53
C LEU A 22 -19.45 17.01 0.37
N VAL A 23 -19.77 15.72 0.32
CA VAL A 23 -19.35 14.84 -0.77
C VAL A 23 -20.03 15.25 -2.08
N THR A 24 -19.25 15.36 -3.15
CA THR A 24 -19.75 15.66 -4.49
C THR A 24 -20.51 14.48 -5.09
N PRO A 25 -21.55 14.72 -5.91
CA PRO A 25 -22.20 13.64 -6.66
C PRO A 25 -21.30 13.06 -7.76
N GLU A 26 -20.29 13.82 -8.23
CA GLU A 26 -19.30 13.36 -9.18
C GLU A 26 -18.22 12.52 -8.50
N PHE A 27 -17.86 11.39 -9.13
CA PHE A 27 -16.75 10.55 -8.69
C PHE A 27 -15.47 10.91 -9.42
N ARG A 28 -14.39 11.03 -8.66
CA ARG A 28 -13.04 11.05 -9.23
C ARG A 28 -12.59 9.63 -9.55
N ILE A 29 -12.06 9.42 -10.75
CA ILE A 29 -11.45 8.15 -11.11
C ILE A 29 -9.99 8.15 -10.67
N VAL A 30 -9.62 7.17 -9.86
CA VAL A 30 -8.26 7.01 -9.32
C VAL A 30 -7.70 5.67 -9.78
N PRO A 31 -6.51 5.64 -10.42
CA PRO A 31 -5.85 4.39 -10.73
C PRO A 31 -5.23 3.79 -9.46
N ILE A 32 -5.57 2.54 -9.16
CA ILE A 32 -4.88 1.72 -8.17
C ILE A 32 -3.96 0.77 -8.93
N PHE A 33 -2.66 0.94 -8.75
CA PHE A 33 -1.68 0.03 -9.32
C PHE A 33 -1.58 -1.23 -8.45
N ASN A 34 -1.43 -2.39 -9.10
CA ASN A 34 -1.20 -3.64 -8.39
C ASN A 34 0.28 -3.85 -8.04
N GLY A 35 0.55 -4.70 -7.05
CA GLY A 35 1.89 -5.11 -6.66
C GLY A 35 2.53 -4.27 -5.55
N LEU A 36 3.81 -4.53 -5.27
CA LEU A 36 4.56 -3.82 -4.25
C LEU A 36 4.88 -2.39 -4.71
N GLN A 37 4.60 -1.44 -3.83
CA GLN A 37 4.83 -0.02 -4.07
C GLN A 37 5.66 0.56 -2.92
N LEU A 38 6.49 1.53 -3.25
CA LEU A 38 7.32 2.25 -2.28
C LEU A 38 7.13 3.74 -2.51
N TYR A 39 6.70 4.45 -1.46
CA TYR A 39 6.50 5.90 -1.48
C TYR A 39 7.36 6.57 -0.43
N ASP A 40 7.67 7.84 -0.68
CA ASP A 40 8.26 8.74 0.30
C ASP A 40 7.18 9.75 0.72
N PRO A 41 6.62 9.65 1.94
CA PRO A 41 5.52 10.51 2.36
C PRO A 41 5.94 11.96 2.56
N GLU A 42 7.21 12.24 2.85
CA GLU A 42 7.72 13.61 3.03
C GLU A 42 7.85 14.32 1.68
N ALA A 43 8.40 13.62 0.69
CA ALA A 43 8.60 14.18 -0.65
C ALA A 43 7.36 14.05 -1.55
N ASN A 44 6.45 13.13 -1.27
CA ASN A 44 5.27 12.84 -2.07
C ASN A 44 4.09 12.43 -1.17
N PRO A 45 3.45 13.39 -0.48
CA PRO A 45 2.31 13.13 0.41
C PRO A 45 1.10 12.51 -0.29
N GLY A 46 0.95 12.77 -1.59
CA GLY A 46 -0.13 12.23 -2.41
C GLY A 46 0.12 10.84 -2.97
N GLU A 47 1.23 10.18 -2.60
CA GLU A 47 1.57 8.80 -3.01
C GLU A 47 1.49 8.56 -4.53
N SER A 48 1.72 9.61 -5.32
CA SER A 48 1.57 9.58 -6.78
C SER A 48 2.76 8.95 -7.52
N LYS A 49 3.95 8.94 -6.91
CA LYS A 49 5.20 8.46 -7.51
C LYS A 49 5.71 7.20 -6.81
N ASN A 50 5.51 6.04 -7.43
CA ASN A 50 6.06 4.78 -6.95
C ASN A 50 7.58 4.69 -7.22
N LEU A 51 8.35 4.41 -6.19
CA LEU A 51 9.81 4.28 -6.20
C LEU A 51 10.31 2.83 -6.13
N ALA A 52 9.41 1.84 -6.15
CA ALA A 52 9.76 0.43 -5.92
C ALA A 52 10.83 -0.09 -6.90
N HIS A 53 10.73 0.29 -8.18
CA HIS A 53 11.71 -0.11 -9.20
C HIS A 53 13.04 0.64 -9.10
N GLN A 54 13.05 1.82 -8.46
CA GLN A 54 14.26 2.63 -8.29
C GLN A 54 15.06 2.21 -7.06
N HIS A 55 14.41 1.56 -6.08
CA HIS A 55 15.03 1.12 -4.82
C HIS A 55 14.69 -0.35 -4.48
N PRO A 56 15.04 -1.32 -5.35
CA PRO A 56 14.69 -2.73 -5.15
C PRO A 56 15.29 -3.32 -3.85
N GLU A 57 16.46 -2.86 -3.43
CA GLU A 57 17.12 -3.25 -2.18
C GLU A 57 16.32 -2.82 -0.95
N LYS A 58 15.71 -1.64 -1.02
CA LYS A 58 14.90 -1.05 0.05
C LYS A 58 13.57 -1.80 0.16
N VAL A 59 12.94 -2.12 -0.98
CA VAL A 59 11.76 -2.97 -1.06
C VAL A 59 12.05 -4.33 -0.41
N ALA A 60 13.11 -5.03 -0.81
CA ALA A 60 13.45 -6.34 -0.27
C ALA A 60 13.66 -6.31 1.27
N THR A 61 14.35 -5.27 1.76
CA THR A 61 14.58 -5.08 3.20
C THR A 61 13.27 -4.90 3.97
N LEU A 62 12.38 -4.04 3.47
CA LEU A 62 11.10 -3.75 4.11
C LEU A 62 10.16 -4.96 4.05
N THR A 63 10.09 -5.65 2.91
CA THR A 63 9.33 -6.89 2.75
C THR A 63 9.79 -7.94 3.76
N LYS A 64 11.11 -8.13 3.93
CA LYS A 64 11.64 -9.07 4.91
C LYS A 64 11.24 -8.71 6.35
N ARG A 65 11.34 -7.43 6.72
CA ARG A 65 10.91 -6.95 8.05
C ARG A 65 9.42 -7.20 8.28
N HIS A 66 8.59 -6.89 7.30
CA HIS A 66 7.14 -7.11 7.35
C HIS A 66 6.80 -8.60 7.53
N THR A 67 7.43 -9.51 6.77
CA THR A 67 7.21 -10.96 6.90
C THR A 67 7.58 -11.48 8.29
N ILE A 68 8.72 -11.05 8.84
CA ILE A 68 9.13 -11.42 10.19
C ILE A 68 8.10 -10.93 11.22
N TRP A 69 7.63 -9.69 11.08
CA TRP A 69 6.62 -9.14 11.98
C TRP A 69 5.29 -9.89 11.90
N ARG A 70 4.81 -10.21 10.68
CA ARG A 70 3.60 -11.02 10.48
C ARG A 70 3.70 -12.38 11.13
N ALA A 71 4.85 -13.06 11.02
CA ALA A 71 5.07 -14.35 11.67
C ALA A 71 5.01 -14.25 13.21
N LYS A 72 5.52 -13.16 13.80
CA LYS A 72 5.41 -12.91 15.24
C LYS A 72 3.97 -12.68 15.68
N MET A 73 3.20 -11.91 14.91
CA MET A 73 1.80 -11.59 15.23
C MET A 73 0.84 -12.76 14.98
N ALA A 74 1.21 -13.71 14.13
CA ALA A 74 0.41 -14.90 13.86
C ALA A 74 0.33 -15.87 15.04
N ASN A 75 1.15 -15.70 16.08
CA ASN A 75 1.11 -16.54 17.27
C ASN A 75 0.31 -15.82 18.37
N PRO A 76 -0.99 -16.11 18.54
CA PRO A 76 -1.79 -15.49 19.59
C PRO A 76 -1.21 -15.84 20.96
N ILE A 77 -1.09 -14.85 21.84
CA ILE A 77 -0.70 -15.08 23.23
C ILE A 77 -1.80 -15.93 23.86
N LYS A 78 -1.55 -17.23 24.05
CA LYS A 78 -2.44 -18.10 24.82
C LYS A 78 -2.39 -17.60 26.27
N GLY A 79 -3.49 -17.00 26.72
CA GLY A 79 -3.64 -16.59 28.12
C GLY A 79 -3.34 -17.77 29.04
N LYS A 80 -2.72 -17.47 30.20
CA LYS A 80 -2.37 -18.46 31.23
C LYS A 80 -3.62 -19.30 31.52
N GLY A 81 -3.58 -20.58 31.14
CA GLY A 81 -4.71 -21.49 31.29
C GLY A 81 -5.23 -21.40 32.73
N ARG A 82 -6.51 -21.06 32.88
CA ARG A 82 -7.19 -21.12 34.18
C ARG A 82 -7.12 -22.58 34.61
N LYS A 83 -6.29 -22.86 35.64
CA LYS A 83 -6.39 -24.08 36.43
C LYS A 83 -7.52 -23.92 37.43
#